data_AF-A0AAE4AUW9-F1
#
_entry.id   AF-A0AAE4AUW9-F1
#
_cell.length_a   1.000
_cell.length_b   1.000
_cell.length_c   1.000
_cell.angle_alpha   90.00
_cell.angle_beta   90.00
_cell.angle_gamma   90.00
#
_symmetry.space_group_name_H-M   'P 1'
#
loop_
_entity.id
_entity.type
_entity.pdbx_description
1 polymer ?
#
loop_
_entity_poly.entity_id
_entity_poly.type
_entity_poly.pdbx_seq_one_letter_code
_entity_poly.pdbx_strand_id
1 'polypeptide(L)'
;MTPGYLPAAVSMRARAAIGGVNATVAAGERATFKNGWLSRDTEHGRWIVNSAGRITGERTNLVLVMLSHGNPDYGAGVGHVETIAALTRQHLGV
;
A
#
# COMPACT_ATOMS: atom_id res chain seq x y z
N MET A 1 25.36 12.57 -14.22
CA MET A 1 24.91 11.64 -13.17
C MET A 1 23.41 11.45 -13.37
N THR A 2 23.00 10.42 -14.09
CA THR A 2 21.59 10.13 -14.34
C THR A 2 20.97 9.63 -13.04
N PRO A 3 19.90 10.26 -12.50
CA PRO A 3 19.16 9.69 -11.38
C PRO A 3 18.65 8.31 -11.81
N GLY A 4 18.99 7.28 -11.05
CA GLY A 4 18.59 5.91 -11.34
C GLY A 4 17.06 5.80 -11.34
N TYR A 5 16.48 5.61 -12.52
CA TYR A 5 15.07 5.29 -12.69
C TYR A 5 14.82 3.87 -12.14
N LEU A 6 14.21 3.76 -10.96
CA LEU A 6 13.58 2.50 -10.54
C LEU A 6 12.27 2.39 -11.32
N PRO A 7 12.05 1.29 -12.07
CA PRO A 7 10.83 1.14 -12.86
C PRO A 7 9.60 1.14 -11.94
N ALA A 8 8.53 1.80 -12.39
CA ALA A 8 7.21 1.71 -11.78
C ALA A 8 6.86 0.23 -11.58
N ALA A 9 6.73 -0.20 -10.32
CA ALA A 9 6.38 -1.58 -10.00
C ALA A 9 4.95 -1.63 -9.48
N VAL A 10 4.22 -2.63 -9.99
CA VAL A 10 2.82 -2.88 -9.68
C VAL A 10 2.71 -4.34 -9.25
N SER A 11 2.26 -4.59 -8.02
CA SER A 11 2.10 -5.95 -7.48
C SER A 11 0.63 -6.30 -7.32
N MET A 12 0.27 -7.55 -7.63
CA MET A 12 -1.10 -8.08 -7.57
C MET A 12 -1.21 -9.43 -6.84
N ARG A 13 -0.25 -9.81 -5.98
CA ARG A 13 -0.29 -11.10 -5.27
C ARG A 13 0.10 -11.00 -3.80
N ALA A 14 -0.71 -11.63 -2.95
CA ALA A 14 -0.38 -11.95 -1.55
C ALA A 14 0.57 -13.15 -1.51
N ARG A 15 1.86 -12.94 -1.81
CA ARG A 15 2.98 -13.77 -1.37
C ARG A 15 4.20 -12.85 -1.22
N ALA A 16 4.96 -13.10 -0.16
CA ALA A 16 5.97 -12.22 0.43
C ALA A 16 6.86 -11.43 -0.56
N ALA A 17 7.15 -10.19 -0.15
CA ALA A 17 8.22 -9.30 -0.62
C ALA A 17 7.96 -8.40 -1.85
N ILE A 18 6.94 -7.53 -1.77
CA ILE A 18 6.96 -6.17 -2.35
C ILE A 18 5.87 -5.33 -1.63
N GLY A 19 6.24 -4.17 -1.09
CA GLY A 19 5.51 -3.44 -0.03
C GLY A 19 4.06 -3.04 -0.32
N GLY A 20 3.30 -2.75 0.74
CA GLY A 20 1.89 -2.33 0.70
C GLY A 20 0.99 -3.10 1.67
N VAL A 21 -0.29 -2.71 1.73
CA VAL A 21 -1.30 -3.03 2.77
C VAL A 21 -1.53 -4.51 3.09
N ASN A 22 -0.96 -5.44 2.31
CA ASN A 22 -0.98 -6.87 2.63
C ASN A 22 -0.38 -7.19 4.03
N ALA A 23 0.41 -6.28 4.62
CA ALA A 23 0.92 -6.41 5.99
C ALA A 23 -0.15 -6.35 7.10
N THR A 24 -1.36 -5.85 6.82
CA THR A 24 -2.40 -5.63 7.84
C THR A 24 -3.46 -6.74 7.94
N VAL A 25 -3.17 -7.92 7.38
CA VAL A 25 -4.12 -9.03 7.23
C VAL A 25 -3.99 -9.98 8.43
N ALA A 26 -5.08 -10.23 9.14
CA ALA A 26 -5.08 -11.11 10.31
C ALA A 26 -5.07 -12.59 9.89
N ALA A 27 -4.65 -13.46 10.82
CA ALA A 27 -4.70 -14.91 10.60
C ALA A 27 -6.14 -15.37 10.30
N GLY A 28 -6.30 -16.22 9.27
CA GLY A 28 -7.62 -16.69 8.81
C GLY A 28 -8.30 -15.77 7.79
N GLU A 29 -7.72 -14.60 7.49
CA GLU A 29 -8.22 -13.71 6.46
C GLU A 29 -7.52 -13.92 5.12
N ARG A 30 -8.20 -13.48 4.05
CA ARG A 30 -7.69 -13.41 2.69
C ARG A 30 -7.69 -11.97 2.24
N ALA A 31 -6.60 -11.56 1.60
CA ALA A 31 -6.47 -10.23 1.03
C ALA A 31 -6.07 -10.27 -0.44
N THR A 32 -6.70 -9.40 -1.22
CA THR A 32 -6.35 -9.16 -2.62
C THR A 32 -6.19 -7.66 -2.81
N PHE A 33 -4.95 -7.23 -3.03
CA PHE A 33 -4.62 -5.84 -3.27
C PHE A 33 -3.84 -5.67 -4.56
N LYS A 34 -4.09 -4.54 -5.20
CA LYS A 34 -3.22 -3.96 -6.21
C LYS A 34 -2.47 -2.80 -5.56
N ASN A 35 -1.16 -2.92 -5.53
CA ASN A 35 -0.27 -1.88 -5.02
C ASN A 35 0.47 -1.24 -6.18
N GLY A 36 0.75 0.05 -6.08
CA GLY A 36 1.55 0.77 -7.05
C GLY A 36 2.31 1.92 -6.41
N TRP A 37 3.54 2.14 -6.88
CA TRP A 37 4.38 3.23 -6.42
C TRP A 37 5.17 3.82 -7.58
N LEU A 38 5.35 5.13 -7.55
CA LEU A 38 6.08 5.88 -8.56
C LEU A 38 6.69 7.12 -7.90
N SER A 39 8.01 7.28 -8.04
CA SER A 39 8.64 8.59 -7.88
C SER A 39 8.40 9.41 -9.13
N ARG A 40 8.03 10.69 -8.98
CA ARG A 40 7.70 11.56 -10.11
C ARG A 40 8.47 12.87 -10.03
N ASP A 41 9.14 13.24 -11.12
CA ASP A 41 9.91 14.50 -11.19
C ASP A 41 9.02 15.73 -11.01
N THR A 42 7.77 15.66 -11.48
CA THR A 42 6.76 16.72 -11.26
C THR A 42 6.32 16.85 -9.80
N GLU A 43 6.70 15.90 -8.93
CA GLU A 43 6.56 16.00 -7.47
C GLU A 43 7.92 16.16 -6.78
N HIS A 44 8.91 16.77 -7.44
CA HIS A 44 10.26 16.97 -6.91
C HIS A 44 10.96 15.65 -6.54
N GLY A 45 10.70 14.58 -7.30
CA GLY A 45 11.23 13.24 -7.02
C GLY A 45 10.55 12.55 -5.84
N ARG A 46 9.49 13.12 -5.25
CA ARG A 46 8.72 12.49 -4.19
C ARG A 46 7.83 11.37 -4.71
N TRP A 47 7.38 10.55 -3.78
CA TRP A 47 6.75 9.27 -4.05
C TRP A 47 5.23 9.32 -3.90
N ILE A 48 4.56 8.88 -4.97
CA ILE A 48 3.14 8.57 -4.99
C ILE A 48 3.00 7.08 -4.71
N VAL A 49 2.18 6.72 -3.72
CA VAL A 49 1.92 5.32 -3.33
C VAL A 49 0.42 5.08 -3.26
N ASN A 50 -0.05 4.04 -3.92
CA ASN A 50 -1.44 3.59 -3.86
C ASN A 50 -1.55 2.13 -3.43
N SER A 51 -2.69 1.82 -2.83
CA SER A 51 -3.12 0.45 -2.54
C SER A 51 -4.64 0.38 -2.62
N ALA A 52 -5.15 -0.54 -3.43
CA ALA A 52 -6.59 -0.76 -3.61
C ALA A 52 -6.90 -2.24 -3.56
N GLY A 53 -7.87 -2.65 -2.74
CA GLY A 53 -8.15 -4.06 -2.54
C GLY A 53 -9.19 -4.35 -1.49
N ARG A 54 -9.27 -5.63 -1.10
CA ARG A 54 -10.25 -6.13 -0.14
C ARG A 54 -9.62 -7.14 0.81
N ILE A 55 -10.07 -7.11 2.06
CA ILE A 55 -9.82 -8.12 3.09
C ILE A 55 -11.13 -8.84 3.36
N THR A 56 -11.09 -10.17 3.36
CA THR A 56 -12.25 -11.04 3.65
C THR A 56 -11.88 -12.09 4.70
N GLY A 57 -12.78 -12.32 5.66
CA GLY A 57 -12.67 -13.32 6.71
C GLY A 57 -14.06 -13.62 7.28
N GLU A 58 -14.15 -14.45 8.33
CA GLU A 58 -15.44 -14.79 8.93
C GLU A 58 -16.19 -13.56 9.49
N ARG A 59 -15.45 -12.59 10.03
CA ARG A 59 -16.00 -11.36 10.64
C ARG A 59 -15.61 -10.09 9.90
N THR A 60 -14.91 -10.22 8.76
CA THR A 60 -14.29 -9.09 8.07
C THR A 60 -14.71 -9.08 6.62
N ASN A 61 -15.22 -7.94 6.18
CA ASN A 61 -15.48 -7.67 4.78
C ASN A 61 -15.16 -6.21 4.48
N LEU A 62 -13.87 -5.91 4.30
CA LEU A 62 -13.37 -4.55 4.22
C LEU A 62 -12.78 -4.28 2.84
N VAL A 63 -13.26 -3.23 2.17
CA VAL A 63 -12.66 -2.70 0.93
C VAL A 63 -11.91 -1.43 1.27
N LEU A 64 -10.65 -1.35 0.85
CA LEU A 64 -9.79 -0.20 1.10
C LEU A 64 -9.23 0.33 -0.22
N VAL A 65 -9.24 1.65 -0.37
CA VAL A 65 -8.58 2.36 -1.46
C VAL A 65 -7.84 3.55 -0.85
N MET A 66 -6.52 3.56 -1.01
CA MET A 66 -5.65 4.61 -0.48
C MET A 66 -4.72 5.10 -1.58
N LEU A 67 -4.52 6.41 -1.58
CA LEU A 67 -3.56 7.11 -2.42
C LEU A 67 -2.88 8.15 -1.54
N SER A 68 -1.57 8.08 -1.42
CA SER A 68 -0.74 9.10 -0.79
C SER A 68 0.27 9.63 -1.80
N HIS A 69 0.69 10.87 -1.62
CA HIS A 69 1.67 11.53 -2.49
C HIS A 69 2.56 12.47 -1.68
N GLY A 70 3.66 12.92 -2.27
CA GLY A 70 4.63 13.75 -1.57
C GLY A 70 5.47 13.01 -0.50
N ASN A 71 5.54 11.68 -0.55
CA ASN A 71 6.36 10.92 0.40
C ASN A 71 7.86 11.10 0.09
N PRO A 72 8.73 11.25 1.09
CA PRO A 72 10.16 11.53 0.88
C PRO A 72 10.90 10.37 0.19
N ASP A 73 10.46 9.14 0.42
CA ASP A 73 10.97 7.94 -0.21
C ASP A 73 9.87 6.85 -0.32
N TYR A 74 10.19 5.77 -1.02
CA TYR A 74 9.32 4.61 -1.20
C TYR A 74 8.82 4.01 0.12
N GLY A 75 9.74 3.81 1.07
CA GLY A 75 9.44 3.16 2.36
C GLY A 75 8.52 4.01 3.20
N ALA A 76 8.76 5.32 3.25
CA ALA A 76 7.87 6.27 3.93
C ALA A 76 6.45 6.23 3.37
N GLY A 77 6.29 6.17 2.04
CA GLY A 77 4.98 6.10 1.41
C GLY A 77 4.26 4.77 1.63
N VAL A 78 4.98 3.64 1.58
CA VAL A 78 4.41 2.33 1.91
C VAL A 78 3.98 2.27 3.38
N GLY A 79 4.83 2.71 4.30
CA GLY A 79 4.52 2.74 5.73
C GLY A 79 3.33 3.65 6.07
N HIS A 80 3.17 4.76 5.34
CA HIS A 80 2.02 5.65 5.48
C HIS A 80 0.70 4.94 5.16
N VAL A 81 0.60 4.28 3.99
CA VAL A 81 -0.64 3.59 3.61
C VAL A 81 -0.92 2.36 4.48
N GLU A 82 0.12 1.67 4.96
CA GLU A 82 -0.03 0.57 5.92
C GLU A 82 -0.56 1.06 7.28
N THR A 83 -0.05 2.19 7.78
CA THR A 83 -0.53 2.82 9.02
C THR A 83 -2.00 3.23 8.90
N ILE A 84 -2.39 3.86 7.78
CA ILE A 84 -3.77 4.26 7.54
C ILE A 84 -4.70 3.04 7.45
N ALA A 85 -4.26 1.96 6.81
CA ALA A 85 -5.04 0.72 6.74
C ALA A 85 -5.27 0.11 8.13
N ALA A 86 -4.23 0.06 8.97
CA ALA A 86 -4.31 -0.44 10.34
C ALA A 86 -5.23 0.43 11.22
N LEU A 87 -5.09 1.76 11.14
CA LEU A 87 -5.94 2.71 11.88
C LEU A 87 -7.40 2.63 11.45
N THR A 88 -7.65 2.53 10.13
CA THR A 88 -9.01 2.36 9.59
C THR A 88 -9.66 1.09 10.12
N ARG A 89 -8.91 -0.01 10.11
CA ARG A 89 -9.37 -1.29 10.64
C ARG A 89 -9.70 -1.19 12.13
N GLN A 90 -8.80 -0.63 12.91
CA GLN A 90 -8.99 -0.40 14.35
C GLN A 90 -10.24 0.46 14.62
N HIS A 91 -10.43 1.54 13.85
CA HIS A 91 -11.58 2.44 14.00
C HIS A 91 -12.91 1.75 13.68
N LEU A 92 -12.93 0.86 12.69
CA LEU A 92 -14.12 0.10 12.30
C LEU A 92 -14.38 -1.10 13.21
N GLY A 93 -13.44 -1.47 14.09
CA GLY A 93 -13.58 -2.61 15.00
C GLY A 93 -13.66 -3.97 14.29
N VAL A 94 -13.12 -4.05 13.07
CA VAL A 94 -13.08 -5.28 12.25
C VAL A 94 -11.72 -5.94 12.27
#